data_AF-A0A1F4VM76-F1
#
_entry.id   AF-A0A1F4VM76-F1
#
_cell.length_a   1.000
_cell.length_b   1.000
_cell.length_c   1.000
_cell.angle_alpha   90.00
_cell.angle_beta   90.00
_cell.angle_gamma   90.00
#
_symmetry.space_group_name_H-M   'P 1'
#
loop_
_entity.id
_entity.type
_entity.pdbx_description
1 polymer ?
#
loop_
_entity_poly.entity_id
_entity_poly.type
_entity_poly.pdbx_seq_one_letter_code
_entity_poly.pdbx_strand_id
1 'polypeptide(L)' 'MGHFGKALNNYEKSSYYLEVVGAGWFNKAGYYYMNLQQDTGLLGLREAKMSYHPEYFLKKYTIKKN' A
#
# COMPACT_ATOMS: atom_id res chain seq x y z
N MET A 1 -3.17 4.28 -3.55
CA MET A 1 -2.44 5.55 -3.41
C MET A 1 -1.00 5.25 -3.05
N GLY A 2 -0.07 5.35 -4.01
CA GLY A 2 1.34 5.01 -3.77
C GLY A 2 2.07 6.11 -3.00
N HIS A 3 2.25 7.27 -3.61
CA HIS A 3 3.21 8.27 -3.13
C HIS A 3 2.73 9.16 -1.98
N PHE A 4 1.52 9.70 -2.08
CA PHE A 4 0.90 10.56 -1.08
C PHE A 4 -0.58 10.20 -0.98
N GLY A 5 -0.89 9.21 -0.14
CA GLY A 5 -2.27 8.83 0.14
C GLY A 5 -2.85 9.66 1.28
N LYS A 6 -3.99 10.30 1.04
CA LYS A 6 -4.78 10.98 2.08
C LYS A 6 -6.23 10.59 1.93
N ALA A 7 -6.91 10.45 3.06
CA ALA A 7 -8.33 10.16 3.09
C ALA A 7 -8.99 10.97 4.21
N LEU A 8 -10.30 11.13 4.13
CA LEU A 8 -11.08 11.84 5.14
C LEU A 8 -11.23 10.96 6.39
N ASN A 9 -10.72 11.43 7.53
CA ASN A 9 -10.74 10.67 8.78
C ASN A 9 -12.15 10.53 9.41
N ASN A 10 -13.10 11.38 9.00
CA ASN A 10 -14.49 11.31 9.45
C ASN A 10 -15.38 10.41 8.56
N TYR A 11 -14.80 9.80 7.52
CA TYR A 11 -15.49 8.82 6.68
C TYR A 11 -14.78 7.47 6.83
N GLU A 12 -15.42 6.57 7.59
CA GLU A 12 -14.86 5.28 7.92
C GLU A 12 -14.45 4.52 6.65
N LYS A 13 -13.26 3.89 6.68
CA LYS A 13 -12.71 3.08 5.57
C LYS A 13 -12.50 3.83 4.24
N SER A 14 -12.56 5.17 4.22
CA SER A 14 -12.29 5.97 3.01
C SER A 14 -10.94 5.63 2.35
N SER A 15 -9.88 5.46 3.15
CA SER A 15 -8.56 5.06 2.65
C SER A 15 -8.59 3.68 1.99
N TYR A 16 -9.22 2.70 2.62
CA TYR A 16 -9.38 1.35 2.10
C TYR A 16 -10.13 1.33 0.77
N TYR A 17 -11.25 2.06 0.69
CA TYR A 17 -12.05 2.16 -0.54
C TYR A 17 -11.22 2.72 -1.71
N LEU A 18 -10.44 3.78 -1.46
CA LEU A 18 -9.56 4.37 -2.48
C LEU A 18 -8.51 3.38 -3.00
N GLU A 19 -7.98 2.51 -2.14
CA GLU A 19 -7.06 1.46 -2.57
C GLU A 19 -7.75 0.40 -3.44
N VAL A 20 -8.94 -0.05 -3.06
CA VAL A 20 -9.71 -1.04 -3.84
C VAL A 20 -10.08 -0.51 -5.22
N VAL A 21 -10.57 0.73 -5.31
CA VAL A 21 -10.91 1.36 -6.59
C VAL A 21 -9.66 1.51 -7.47
N GLY A 22 -8.53 1.96 -6.89
CA GLY A 22 -7.27 2.07 -7.59
C GLY A 22 -6.76 0.73 -8.13
N ALA A 23 -6.83 -0.33 -7.33
CA ALA A 23 -6.48 -1.69 -7.75
C ALA A 23 -7.35 -2.16 -8.93
N GLY A 24 -8.66 -1.86 -8.91
CA GLY A 24 -9.56 -2.16 -10.01
C GLY A 24 -9.18 -1.45 -11.32
N TRP A 25 -8.74 -0.19 -11.25
CA TRP A 25 -8.24 0.52 -12.44
C TRP A 25 -6.93 -0.07 -12.96
N PHE A 26 -5.99 -0.41 -12.08
CA PHE A 26 -4.72 -1.02 -12.48
C PHE A 26 -4.92 -2.40 -13.11
N ASN A 27 -5.81 -3.22 -12.55
CA ASN A 27 -6.14 -4.52 -13.12
C ASN A 27 -6.72 -4.38 -14.54
N LYS A 28 -7.65 -3.43 -14.76
CA LYS A 28 -8.20 -3.13 -16.09
C LYS A 28 -7.15 -2.65 -17.09
N ALA A 29 -6.11 -1.96 -16.61
CA ALA A 29 -4.99 -1.51 -17.43
C ALA A 29 -3.91 -2.61 -17.65
N GLY A 30 -4.13 -3.84 -17.16
CA GLY A 30 -3.22 -4.97 -17.36
C GLY A 30 -2.04 -5.03 -16.39
N TYR A 31 -2.07 -4.25 -15.29
CA TYR A 31 -1.05 -4.34 -14.26
C TYR A 31 -1.37 -5.46 -13.26
N TYR A 32 -0.37 -6.29 -12.99
CA TYR A 32 -0.48 -7.42 -12.05
C TYR A 32 -0.22 -7.02 -10.60
N TYR A 33 0.62 -6.01 -10.37
CA TYR A 33 1.04 -5.61 -9.03
C TYR A 33 0.78 -4.13 -8.78
N MET A 34 0.27 -3.82 -7.59
CA MET A 34 0.16 -2.47 -7.06
C MET A 34 1.10 -2.31 -5.87
N ASN A 35 2.06 -1.39 -5.97
CA ASN A 35 2.99 -1.10 -4.89
C ASN A 35 2.40 -0.07 -3.92
N LEU A 36 1.99 -0.51 -2.73
CA LEU A 36 1.45 0.34 -1.66
C LEU A 36 2.51 0.93 -0.70
N GLN A 37 3.80 0.89 -1.06
CA GLN A 37 4.94 1.39 -0.29
C GLN A 37 5.19 0.73 1.08
N GLN A 38 6.15 1.27 1.84
CA GLN A 38 6.55 0.81 3.17
C GLN A 38 5.65 1.35 4.30
N ASP A 39 5.63 0.67 5.44
CA ASP A 39 4.85 1.00 6.63
C ASP A 39 5.53 1.98 7.60
N THR A 40 6.78 2.40 7.30
CA THR A 40 7.59 3.34 8.10
C THR A 40 7.82 2.93 9.57
N GLY A 41 7.50 1.68 9.95
CA GLY A 41 7.56 1.21 11.34
C GLY A 41 6.37 1.58 12.22
N LEU A 42 5.30 2.17 11.68
CA LEU A 42 4.06 2.44 12.41
C LEU A 42 3.19 1.16 12.45
N LEU A 43 2.92 0.64 13.66
CA LEU A 43 2.22 -0.65 13.84
C LEU A 43 0.87 -0.71 13.10
N GLY A 44 0.00 0.29 13.33
CA GLY A 44 -1.31 0.34 12.67
C GLY A 44 -1.24 0.46 11.14
N LEU A 45 -0.14 1.02 10.61
CA LEU A 45 0.08 1.09 9.17
C LEU A 45 0.52 -0.26 8.59
N ARG A 46 1.31 -1.06 9.34
CA ARG A 46 1.62 -2.44 8.96
C ARG A 46 0.35 -3.29 8.91
N GLU A 47 -0.47 -3.23 9.95
CA GLU A 47 -1.73 -3.98 10.05
C GLU A 47 -2.66 -3.65 8.87
N ALA A 48 -2.86 -2.36 8.60
CA ALA A 48 -3.63 -1.89 7.46
C ALA A 48 -3.10 -2.45 6.14
N LYS A 49 -1.78 -2.42 5.90
CA LYS A 49 -1.18 -2.94 4.67
C LYS A 49 -1.31 -4.45 4.53
N MET A 50 -1.17 -5.20 5.62
CA MET A 50 -1.33 -6.66 5.61
C MET A 50 -2.78 -7.08 5.37
N SER A 51 -3.77 -6.26 5.75
CA SER A 51 -5.19 -6.54 5.49
C SER A 51 -5.56 -6.60 4.00
N TYR A 52 -4.74 -6.02 3.11
CA TYR A 52 -4.89 -6.16 1.67
C TYR A 52 -4.36 -7.49 1.10
N HIS A 53 -3.85 -8.38 1.95
CA HIS A 53 -3.24 -9.66 1.56
C HIS A 53 -2.15 -9.48 0.48
N PRO A 54 -1.10 -8.67 0.75
CA PRO A 54 -0.05 -8.44 -0.23
C PRO A 54 0.66 -9.75 -0.57
N GLU A 55 0.92 -9.99 -1.85
CA GLU A 55 1.65 -11.18 -2.28
C GLU A 55 3.06 -11.26 -1.67
N TYR A 56 3.71 -10.10 -1.52
CA TYR A 56 4.97 -9.99 -0.80
C TYR A 56 5.14 -8.60 -0.16
N PHE A 57 5.79 -8.59 1.01
CA PHE A 57 6.30 -7.36 1.63
C PHE A 57 7.79 -7.22 1.29
N LEU A 58 8.08 -6.45 0.23
CA LEU A 58 9.41 -6.40 -0.37
C LEU A 58 10.48 -5.89 0.62
N LYS A 59 11.48 -6.74 0.90
CA LYS A 59 12.64 -6.37 1.73
C LYS A 59 13.54 -5.40 0.97
N LYS A 60 13.96 -4.34 1.64
CA LYS A 60 14.95 -3.37 1.12
C LYS A 60 16.27 -3.57 1.86
N TYR A 61 17.37 -3.49 1.14
CA TYR A 61 18.71 -3.71 1.66
C TYR A 61 19.61 -2.51 1.36
N THR A 62 20.56 -2.24 2.24
CA THR A 62 21.59 -1.21 2.05
C THR A 62 22.92 -1.89 1.79
N ILE A 63 23.53 -1.61 0.63
CA ILE A 63 24.86 -2.12 0.27
C ILE A 63 25.91 -1.13 0.81
N LYS A 64 26.95 -1.62 1.51
CA LYS A 64 28.08 -0.82 2.00
C LYS A 64 29.40 -1.47 1.59
N LYS A 65 30.40 -0.65 1.26
CA LYS A 65 31.78 -1.12 1.03
C LYS A 65 32.45 -1.34 2.40
N ASN A 66 33.24 -2.41 2.53
CA ASN A 66 34.10 -2.65 3.69
C ASN A 66 35.17 -1.56 3.82
#